data_AF-A0A1A3CSC9-F1
#
_entry.id   AF-A0A1A3CSC9-F1
#
_cell.length_a   1.000
_cell.length_b   1.000
_cell.length_c   1.000
_cell.angle_alpha   90.00
_cell.angle_beta   90.00
_cell.angle_gamma   90.00
#
_symmetry.space_group_name_H-M   'P 1'
#
loop_
_entity.id
_entity.type
_entity.pdbx_description
1 polymer ?
#
loop_
_entity_poly.entity_id
_entity_poly.type
_entity_poly.pdbx_seq_one_letter_code
_entity_poly.pdbx_strand_id
1 'polypeptide(L)'
;MSQSSDDAPTGPIRARTRQTPQASADARPGRRSDVAVDLTAAALLVVALLLPWNLYFGLGIDGSNKPLLAVLFVVTLLSLASVVLAGSWRSASPRFNPALAGRLRLALNAPYALLVVGFVAFDVFETARFGGSVNVPGGVGPGAWLGIAGSLLSARPVTTDPADTDSADGPRPVRIIGYASMVGAALSFCFNLFWRLKYALHDAGGSSGFGKQNVAVIATALVYGVVALLAVLVGSRWLLRSSRASRLATVALGVSTLVAGLLVWILPVGRDIDAFHGIAQNTSTAGVGFEGYLAWAAAAAIFAPAALSARRDASATEENAWRAAARNGLLLIIVWCLGSMVMRITDLAVAVTLNYPFSRYDSMVLAAFDLATAVLAIWLRINLGNDAVSPRLISSLCGLVATLGISRVVLGVALAPRFEEAPNAPAPNPVYGNNLAQQITSTFDVALCVLALCILAAAIITGQLGARRARRQRRRPAHTRGGPAGTHPGPGAPTTRIPVGHAAPSAAATTRIPAGGATPQLAGSPRIFRGDDSATRQIPVQKPRIFRPPQG
;
A
#
# COMPACT_ATOMS: atom_id res chain seq x y z
N MET A 1 -52.86 3.63 -71.89
CA MET A 1 -53.18 2.19 -71.90
C MET A 1 -51.92 1.41 -72.22
N SER A 2 -51.34 0.73 -71.22
CA SER A 2 -50.62 -0.55 -71.33
C SER A 2 -50.07 -0.87 -69.93
N GLN A 3 -50.57 -1.95 -69.36
CA GLN A 3 -50.21 -2.50 -68.05
C GLN A 3 -48.90 -3.28 -68.16
N SER A 4 -48.05 -3.21 -67.15
CA SER A 4 -47.07 -4.27 -66.85
C SER A 4 -46.97 -4.40 -65.34
N SER A 5 -47.38 -5.56 -64.86
CA SER A 5 -47.36 -6.07 -63.50
C SER A 5 -45.93 -6.34 -63.00
N ASP A 6 -45.63 -5.97 -61.76
CA ASP A 6 -44.60 -6.61 -60.94
C ASP A 6 -45.18 -6.80 -59.53
N ASP A 7 -45.73 -7.99 -59.31
CA ASP A 7 -46.14 -8.48 -57.98
C ASP A 7 -44.92 -9.02 -57.24
N ALA A 8 -44.52 -8.35 -56.15
CA ALA A 8 -43.58 -8.89 -55.17
C ALA A 8 -44.35 -9.47 -53.97
N PRO A 9 -44.10 -10.72 -53.55
CA PRO A 9 -44.85 -11.36 -52.49
C PRO A 9 -44.46 -10.82 -51.09
N THR A 10 -45.45 -10.29 -50.39
CA THR A 10 -45.35 -9.84 -49.00
C THR A 10 -45.39 -11.03 -48.04
N GLY A 11 -44.22 -11.58 -47.70
CA GLY A 11 -44.07 -12.49 -46.57
C GLY A 11 -44.16 -11.74 -45.23
N PRO A 12 -44.77 -12.34 -44.18
CA PRO A 12 -44.96 -11.64 -42.90
C PRO A 12 -43.64 -11.50 -42.14
N ILE A 13 -43.23 -10.25 -41.89
CA ILE A 13 -42.13 -9.90 -40.99
C ILE A 13 -42.56 -10.29 -39.57
N ARG A 14 -42.11 -11.45 -39.10
CA ARG A 14 -42.15 -11.78 -37.67
C ARG A 14 -41.24 -10.79 -36.95
N ALA A 15 -41.84 -9.76 -36.37
CA ALA A 15 -41.22 -8.90 -35.38
C ALA A 15 -40.73 -9.78 -34.23
N ARG A 16 -39.44 -10.14 -34.28
CA ARG A 16 -38.73 -10.74 -33.16
C ARG A 16 -38.59 -9.61 -32.13
N THR A 17 -39.58 -9.47 -31.26
CA THR A 17 -39.46 -8.69 -30.04
C THR A 17 -38.22 -9.22 -29.32
N ARG A 18 -37.13 -8.48 -29.46
CA ARG A 18 -35.93 -8.66 -28.65
C ARG A 18 -36.40 -8.34 -27.24
N GLN A 19 -36.86 -9.35 -26.52
CA GLN A 19 -36.99 -9.29 -25.07
C GLN A 19 -35.60 -8.93 -24.57
N THR A 20 -35.40 -7.65 -24.32
CA THR A 20 -34.39 -7.17 -23.39
C THR A 20 -34.60 -8.01 -22.14
N PRO A 21 -33.60 -8.76 -21.66
CA PRO A 21 -33.74 -9.46 -20.40
C PRO A 21 -34.17 -8.42 -19.38
N GLN A 22 -35.39 -8.56 -18.88
CA GLN A 22 -35.95 -7.71 -17.85
C GLN A 22 -35.00 -7.87 -16.67
N ALA A 23 -34.09 -6.91 -16.52
CA ALA A 23 -33.18 -6.88 -15.40
C ALA A 23 -34.05 -6.82 -14.16
N SER A 24 -34.11 -7.93 -13.42
CA SER A 24 -34.71 -7.99 -12.09
C SER A 24 -34.30 -6.74 -11.32
N ALA A 25 -35.30 -5.95 -10.91
CA ALA A 25 -35.14 -4.64 -10.27
C ALA A 25 -34.31 -4.68 -8.96
N ASP A 26 -33.94 -5.88 -8.49
CA ASP A 26 -33.28 -6.11 -7.20
C ASP A 26 -31.75 -6.18 -7.22
N ALA A 27 -31.09 -6.01 -8.36
CA ALA A 27 -29.62 -6.06 -8.38
C ALA A 27 -29.01 -5.02 -9.32
N ARG A 28 -29.08 -3.73 -8.95
CA ARG A 28 -28.13 -2.74 -9.48
C ARG A 28 -26.72 -3.15 -9.00
N PRO A 29 -25.81 -3.57 -9.90
CA PRO A 29 -24.46 -3.97 -9.53
C PRO A 29 -23.64 -2.71 -9.15
N GLY A 30 -23.72 -2.30 -7.88
CA GLY A 30 -23.03 -1.11 -7.36
C GLY A 30 -23.46 -0.74 -5.94
N ARG A 31 -24.74 -0.94 -5.61
CA ARG A 31 -25.35 -0.51 -4.33
C ARG A 31 -24.61 -1.01 -3.08
N ARG A 32 -24.18 -2.27 -3.04
CA ARG A 32 -23.45 -2.82 -1.88
C ARG A 32 -22.07 -2.17 -1.70
N SER A 33 -21.41 -1.83 -2.81
CA SER A 33 -20.12 -1.13 -2.77
C SER A 33 -20.29 0.31 -2.28
N ASP A 34 -21.31 1.01 -2.80
CA ASP A 34 -21.58 2.39 -2.41
C ASP A 34 -21.99 2.51 -0.94
N VAL A 35 -22.78 1.55 -0.42
CA VAL A 35 -23.11 1.50 1.02
C VAL A 35 -21.87 1.21 1.85
N ALA A 36 -20.99 0.29 1.41
CA ALA A 36 -19.75 0.02 2.12
C ALA A 36 -18.83 1.25 2.15
N VAL A 37 -18.77 2.03 1.07
CA VAL A 37 -18.03 3.30 1.01
C VAL A 37 -18.63 4.33 1.96
N ASP A 38 -19.95 4.50 1.96
CA ASP A 38 -20.65 5.43 2.86
C ASP A 38 -20.45 5.04 4.35
N LEU A 39 -20.49 3.74 4.68
CA LEU A 39 -20.21 3.25 6.04
C LEU A 39 -18.75 3.47 6.43
N THR A 40 -17.81 3.24 5.51
CA THR A 40 -16.38 3.49 5.73
C THR A 40 -16.13 4.98 5.97
N ALA A 41 -16.78 5.86 5.20
CA ALA A 41 -16.70 7.30 5.39
C ALA A 41 -17.17 7.71 6.79
N ALA A 42 -18.35 7.22 7.21
CA ALA A 42 -18.89 7.50 8.53
C ALA A 42 -17.99 6.98 9.66
N ALA A 43 -17.45 5.76 9.52
CA ALA A 43 -16.53 5.19 10.50
C ALA A 43 -15.24 6.03 10.63
N LEU A 44 -14.64 6.44 9.51
CA LEU A 44 -13.44 7.28 9.52
C LEU A 44 -13.69 8.65 10.18
N LEU A 45 -14.83 9.27 9.93
CA LEU A 45 -15.22 10.54 10.56
C LEU A 45 -15.42 10.41 12.07
N VAL A 46 -16.05 9.33 12.53
CA VAL A 46 -16.25 9.08 13.97
C VAL A 46 -14.92 8.79 14.66
N VAL A 47 -14.08 7.94 14.07
CA VAL A 47 -12.76 7.64 14.64
C VAL A 47 -11.86 8.89 14.62
N ALA A 48 -11.97 9.75 13.60
CA ALA A 48 -11.23 11.01 13.54
C ALA A 48 -11.48 11.94 14.73
N LEU A 49 -12.68 11.93 15.33
CA LEU A 49 -12.98 12.70 16.55
C LEU A 49 -12.27 12.17 17.80
N LEU A 50 -11.94 10.88 17.82
CA LEU A 50 -11.31 10.20 18.96
C LEU A 50 -9.79 10.26 18.92
N LEU A 51 -9.24 10.83 17.85
CA LEU A 51 -7.81 10.89 17.59
C LEU A 51 -7.30 12.34 17.72
N PRO A 52 -6.00 12.53 18.00
CA PRO A 52 -5.40 13.85 18.05
C PRO A 52 -5.37 14.46 16.65
N TRP A 53 -5.63 15.76 16.59
CA TRP A 53 -5.66 16.52 15.34
C TRP A 53 -4.36 17.26 15.10
N ASN A 54 -3.66 17.62 16.15
CA ASN A 54 -2.26 18.06 16.17
C ASN A 54 -1.67 17.82 17.57
N LEU A 55 -0.44 18.25 17.83
CA LEU A 55 0.20 18.09 19.15
C LEU A 55 -0.51 18.78 20.32
N TYR A 56 -1.26 19.84 20.05
CA TYR A 56 -1.83 20.76 21.04
C TYR A 56 -3.36 20.72 21.09
N PHE A 57 -4.00 19.92 20.23
CA PHE A 57 -5.43 19.91 20.03
C PHE A 57 -5.94 18.52 19.63
N GLY A 58 -6.87 18.00 20.42
CA GLY A 58 -7.52 16.72 20.16
C GLY A 58 -8.20 16.18 21.41
N LEU A 59 -9.01 15.12 21.23
CA LEU A 59 -9.60 14.43 22.36
C LEU A 59 -8.50 13.70 23.15
N GLY A 60 -8.39 13.98 24.45
CA GLY A 60 -7.32 13.45 25.30
C GLY A 60 -6.04 14.30 25.34
N ILE A 61 -6.03 15.48 24.71
CA ILE A 61 -4.95 16.46 24.85
C ILE A 61 -5.37 17.56 25.83
N ASP A 62 -4.63 17.67 26.94
CA ASP A 62 -4.86 18.69 27.95
C ASP A 62 -4.70 20.10 27.39
N GLY A 63 -5.56 21.03 27.83
CA GLY A 63 -5.56 22.40 27.33
C GLY A 63 -6.20 22.61 25.96
N SER A 64 -6.80 21.57 25.36
CA SER A 64 -7.49 21.68 24.08
C SER A 64 -8.56 22.78 24.07
N ASN A 65 -8.52 23.61 23.02
CA ASN A 65 -9.43 24.72 22.83
C ASN A 65 -10.88 24.24 22.64
N LYS A 66 -11.73 24.49 23.64
CA LYS A 66 -13.15 24.07 23.67
C LYS A 66 -13.99 24.58 22.48
N PRO A 67 -13.94 25.87 22.10
CA PRO A 67 -14.67 26.32 20.92
C PRO A 67 -14.19 25.64 19.63
N LEU A 68 -12.89 25.38 19.48
CA LEU A 68 -12.37 24.65 18.32
C LEU A 68 -12.83 23.18 18.29
N LEU A 69 -12.93 22.54 19.47
CA LEU A 69 -13.55 21.19 19.59
C LEU A 69 -15.03 21.21 19.18
N ALA A 70 -15.77 22.26 19.55
CA ALA A 70 -17.16 22.41 19.13
C ALA A 70 -17.29 22.60 17.60
N VAL A 71 -16.41 23.41 17.00
CA VAL A 71 -16.35 23.56 15.53
C VAL A 71 -16.06 22.23 14.86
N LEU A 72 -15.06 21.48 15.34
CA LEU A 72 -14.73 20.15 14.84
C LEU A 72 -15.93 19.19 14.92
N PHE A 73 -16.62 19.18 16.06
CA PHE A 73 -17.82 18.35 16.24
C PHE A 73 -18.93 18.73 15.25
N VAL A 74 -19.21 20.03 15.07
CA VAL A 74 -20.22 20.54 14.14
C VAL A 74 -19.89 20.16 12.69
N VAL A 75 -18.66 20.38 12.21
CA VAL A 75 -18.31 20.00 10.83
C VAL A 75 -18.35 18.49 10.62
N THR A 76 -18.03 17.70 11.66
CA THR A 76 -18.17 16.24 11.60
C THR A 76 -19.63 15.82 11.50
N LEU A 77 -20.53 16.46 12.25
CA LEU A 77 -21.97 16.22 12.13
C LEU A 77 -22.50 16.59 10.74
N LEU A 78 -22.03 17.68 10.13
CA LEU A 78 -22.41 18.02 8.75
C LEU A 78 -21.97 16.94 7.76
N SER A 79 -20.72 16.45 7.87
CA SER A 79 -20.22 15.34 7.07
C SER A 79 -21.00 14.04 7.28
N LEU A 80 -21.39 13.71 8.51
CA LEU A 80 -22.24 12.54 8.79
C LEU A 80 -23.66 12.73 8.24
N ALA A 81 -24.23 13.93 8.38
CA ALA A 81 -25.53 14.28 7.82
C ALA A 81 -25.54 14.15 6.30
N SER A 82 -24.42 14.42 5.62
CA SER A 82 -24.29 14.24 4.18
C SER A 82 -24.50 12.77 3.77
N VAL A 83 -23.96 11.83 4.55
CA VAL A 83 -24.15 10.40 4.35
C VAL A 83 -25.59 10.01 4.65
N VAL A 84 -26.23 10.60 5.68
CA VAL A 84 -27.61 10.25 6.06
C VAL A 84 -28.68 10.77 5.09
N LEU A 85 -28.53 12.02 4.66
CA LEU A 85 -29.50 12.75 3.85
C LEU A 85 -29.37 12.41 2.38
N ALA A 86 -28.15 12.22 1.89
CA ALA A 86 -27.84 11.93 0.49
C ALA A 86 -27.20 10.55 0.29
N GLY A 87 -27.37 9.64 1.25
CA GLY A 87 -26.83 8.28 1.28
C GLY A 87 -27.17 7.43 0.05
N SER A 88 -26.23 6.58 -0.35
CA SER A 88 -26.41 5.63 -1.46
C SER A 88 -27.57 4.67 -1.23
N TRP A 89 -27.99 4.45 0.02
CA TRP A 89 -29.18 3.67 0.36
C TRP A 89 -30.50 4.30 -0.10
N ARG A 90 -30.56 5.64 -0.28
CA ARG A 90 -31.74 6.35 -0.79
C ARG A 90 -31.87 6.30 -2.32
N SER A 91 -30.86 5.78 -3.02
CA SER A 91 -30.84 5.68 -4.49
C SER A 91 -31.93 4.79 -5.09
N ALA A 92 -32.63 4.00 -4.26
CA ALA A 92 -33.79 3.18 -4.64
C ALA A 92 -35.11 3.97 -4.63
N SER A 93 -35.14 5.17 -4.04
CA SER A 93 -36.36 5.97 -3.98
C SER A 93 -36.65 6.63 -5.34
N PRO A 94 -37.89 6.56 -5.86
CA PRO A 94 -38.25 7.14 -7.16
C PRO A 94 -38.15 8.68 -7.20
N ARG A 95 -38.05 9.35 -6.04
CA ARG A 95 -37.86 10.81 -5.92
C ARG A 95 -36.39 11.24 -5.80
N PHE A 96 -35.44 10.31 -5.89
CA PHE A 96 -34.02 10.60 -5.66
C PHE A 96 -33.40 11.32 -6.86
N ASN A 97 -32.98 12.57 -6.67
CA ASN A 97 -32.22 13.32 -7.67
C ASN A 97 -30.70 13.19 -7.39
N PRO A 98 -29.93 12.46 -8.22
CA PRO A 98 -28.52 12.20 -7.98
C PRO A 98 -27.64 13.46 -8.07
N ALA A 99 -28.00 14.41 -8.94
CA ALA A 99 -27.25 15.66 -9.10
C ALA A 99 -27.37 16.56 -7.85
N LEU A 100 -28.59 16.65 -7.30
CA LEU A 100 -28.84 17.41 -6.07
C LEU A 100 -28.19 16.72 -4.85
N ALA A 101 -28.27 15.39 -4.78
CA ALA A 101 -27.59 14.60 -3.76
C ALA A 101 -26.06 14.81 -3.79
N GLY A 102 -25.44 14.83 -4.97
CA GLY A 102 -24.02 15.10 -5.13
C GLY A 102 -23.62 16.51 -4.67
N ARG A 103 -24.40 17.54 -5.05
CA ARG A 103 -24.17 18.92 -4.59
C ARG A 103 -24.31 19.06 -3.08
N LEU A 104 -25.33 18.44 -2.49
CA LEU A 104 -25.54 18.45 -1.04
C LEU A 104 -24.40 17.75 -0.30
N ARG A 105 -23.92 16.60 -0.81
CA ARG A 105 -22.74 15.91 -0.28
C ARG A 105 -21.51 16.81 -0.30
N LEU A 106 -21.24 17.48 -1.42
CA LEU A 106 -20.10 18.39 -1.51
C LEU A 106 -20.24 19.57 -0.54
N ALA A 107 -21.40 20.23 -0.50
CA ALA A 107 -21.65 21.40 0.33
C ALA A 107 -21.50 21.09 1.83
N LEU A 108 -21.99 19.93 2.29
CA LEU A 108 -21.90 19.52 3.69
C LEU A 108 -20.50 19.06 4.12
N ASN A 109 -19.64 18.65 3.19
CA ASN A 109 -18.26 18.25 3.48
C ASN A 109 -17.23 19.38 3.27
N ALA A 110 -17.58 20.45 2.54
CA ALA A 110 -16.71 21.59 2.33
C ALA A 110 -16.22 22.25 3.64
N PRO A 111 -17.05 22.43 4.70
CA PRO A 111 -16.58 22.95 5.98
C PRO A 111 -15.51 22.09 6.64
N TYR A 112 -15.62 20.76 6.52
CA TYR A 112 -14.64 19.83 7.08
C TYR A 112 -13.29 19.96 6.35
N ALA A 113 -13.31 19.99 5.02
CA ALA A 113 -12.09 20.19 4.23
C ALA A 113 -11.44 21.55 4.53
N LEU A 114 -12.24 22.60 4.72
CA LEU A 114 -11.74 23.93 5.08
C LEU A 114 -11.11 23.95 6.48
N LEU A 115 -11.68 23.23 7.44
CA LEU A 115 -11.07 23.05 8.77
C LEU A 115 -9.68 22.40 8.66
N VAL A 116 -9.56 21.32 7.89
CA VAL A 116 -8.27 20.64 7.66
C VAL A 116 -7.25 21.56 7.00
N VAL A 117 -7.65 22.34 5.99
CA VAL A 117 -6.78 23.36 5.37
C VAL A 117 -6.35 24.41 6.38
N GLY A 118 -7.24 24.80 7.31
CA GLY A 118 -6.91 25.69 8.42
C GLY A 118 -5.81 25.14 9.32
N PHE A 119 -5.85 23.85 9.69
CA PHE A 119 -4.78 23.19 10.45
C PHE A 119 -3.45 23.16 9.70
N VAL A 120 -3.48 22.87 8.39
CA VAL A 120 -2.27 22.91 7.55
C VAL A 120 -1.68 24.32 7.50
N ALA A 121 -2.51 25.34 7.26
CA ALA A 121 -2.05 26.73 7.21
C ALA A 121 -1.50 27.21 8.55
N PHE A 122 -2.14 26.80 9.66
CA PHE A 122 -1.65 27.08 11.01
C PHE A 122 -0.31 26.42 11.27
N ASP A 123 -0.12 25.16 10.87
CA ASP A 123 1.15 24.45 11.00
C ASP A 123 2.30 25.12 10.19
N VAL A 124 2.02 25.54 8.96
CA VAL A 124 2.99 26.31 8.14
C VAL A 124 3.36 27.62 8.83
N PHE A 125 2.37 28.32 9.40
CA PHE A 125 2.60 29.55 10.14
C PHE A 125 3.44 29.32 11.40
N GLU A 126 3.13 28.31 12.19
CA GLU A 126 3.91 27.93 13.39
C GLU A 126 5.34 27.53 13.02
N THR A 127 5.51 26.74 11.96
CA THR A 127 6.82 26.33 11.44
C THR A 127 7.67 27.55 11.07
N ALA A 128 7.07 28.56 10.42
CA ALA A 128 7.76 29.81 10.11
C ALA A 128 8.07 30.62 11.37
N ARG A 129 7.09 30.73 12.29
CA ARG A 129 7.16 31.57 13.50
C ARG A 129 8.17 31.05 14.52
N PHE A 130 8.26 29.74 14.66
CA PHE A 130 9.11 29.03 15.62
C PHE A 130 10.37 28.44 14.99
N GLY A 131 10.65 28.74 13.72
CA GLY A 131 11.84 28.28 13.03
C GLY A 131 13.13 28.59 13.82
N GLY A 132 13.95 27.57 14.03
CA GLY A 132 15.20 27.68 14.80
C GLY A 132 15.04 27.77 16.32
N SER A 133 13.80 27.67 16.84
CA SER A 133 13.54 27.58 18.28
C SER A 133 13.38 26.13 18.73
N VAL A 134 13.29 25.93 20.05
CA VAL A 134 12.97 24.63 20.66
C VAL A 134 11.48 24.28 20.63
N ASN A 135 10.62 25.22 20.22
CA ASN A 135 9.19 25.00 20.16
C ASN A 135 8.84 24.16 18.94
N VAL A 136 8.06 23.11 19.15
CA VAL A 136 7.66 22.16 18.10
C VAL A 136 6.37 22.65 17.47
N PRO A 137 6.28 22.84 16.14
CA PRO A 137 5.01 23.13 15.46
C PRO A 137 3.97 22.05 15.72
N GLY A 138 2.69 22.40 15.70
CA GLY A 138 1.61 21.46 16.02
C GLY A 138 1.51 20.27 15.07
N GLY A 139 1.86 20.44 13.79
CA GLY A 139 1.69 19.42 12.76
C GLY A 139 0.23 19.12 12.42
N VAL A 140 0.04 18.11 11.56
CA VAL A 140 -1.28 17.57 11.21
C VAL A 140 -1.34 16.11 11.61
N GLY A 141 -2.17 15.82 12.60
CA GLY A 141 -2.33 14.51 13.22
C GLY A 141 -3.30 13.56 12.49
N PRO A 142 -3.46 12.33 13.01
CA PRO A 142 -4.20 11.24 12.39
C PRO A 142 -5.70 11.52 12.39
N GLY A 143 -6.22 12.31 13.34
CA GLY A 143 -7.60 12.77 13.34
C GLY A 143 -7.91 13.55 12.05
N ALA A 144 -7.00 14.44 11.64
CA ALA A 144 -7.14 15.16 10.38
C ALA A 144 -6.96 14.23 9.16
N TRP A 145 -6.05 13.24 9.21
CA TRP A 145 -5.85 12.28 8.11
C TRP A 145 -7.08 11.40 7.87
N LEU A 146 -7.62 10.80 8.93
CA LEU A 146 -8.84 10.00 8.87
C LEU A 146 -10.04 10.88 8.51
N GLY A 147 -10.09 12.10 9.06
CA GLY A 147 -11.14 13.07 8.81
C GLY A 147 -11.23 13.53 7.37
N ILE A 148 -10.10 13.89 6.75
CA ILE A 148 -10.10 14.29 5.33
C ILE A 148 -10.45 13.10 4.44
N ALA A 149 -9.98 11.90 4.78
CA ALA A 149 -10.32 10.69 4.03
C ALA A 149 -11.83 10.38 4.12
N GLY A 150 -12.40 10.45 5.32
CA GLY A 150 -13.83 10.27 5.56
C GLY A 150 -14.69 11.31 4.84
N SER A 151 -14.34 12.59 4.96
CA SER A 151 -15.09 13.70 4.32
C SER A 151 -15.00 13.67 2.78
N LEU A 152 -13.87 13.24 2.21
CA LEU A 152 -13.74 13.07 0.76
C LEU A 152 -14.52 11.85 0.25
N LEU A 153 -14.60 10.76 1.03
CA LEU A 153 -15.44 9.61 0.68
C LEU A 153 -16.94 9.95 0.74
N SER A 154 -17.38 10.70 1.74
CA SER A 154 -18.78 11.16 1.88
C SER A 154 -19.17 12.23 0.86
N ALA A 155 -18.21 13.02 0.36
CA ALA A 155 -18.42 14.04 -0.68
C ALA A 155 -18.65 13.45 -2.09
N ARG A 156 -18.42 12.15 -2.30
CA ARG A 156 -18.49 11.53 -3.63
C ARG A 156 -19.90 11.60 -4.22
N PRO A 157 -20.04 11.91 -5.52
CA PRO A 157 -21.33 11.81 -6.19
C PRO A 157 -21.78 10.34 -6.24
N VAL A 158 -23.09 10.11 -6.13
CA VAL A 158 -23.68 8.77 -6.27
C VAL A 158 -23.62 8.39 -7.75
N THR A 159 -22.70 7.50 -8.11
CA THR A 159 -22.46 7.08 -9.50
C THR A 159 -23.70 6.38 -10.06
N THR A 160 -24.34 6.98 -11.07
CA THR A 160 -25.52 6.38 -11.73
C THR A 160 -25.19 5.66 -13.03
N ASP A 161 -24.00 5.86 -13.62
CA ASP A 161 -23.63 5.27 -14.90
C ASP A 161 -22.21 4.66 -14.89
N PRO A 162 -21.99 3.41 -15.37
CA PRO A 162 -20.66 2.79 -15.44
C PRO A 162 -19.73 3.43 -16.47
N ALA A 163 -20.26 4.24 -17.39
CA ALA A 163 -19.49 4.88 -18.47
C ALA A 163 -18.69 6.12 -18.00
N ASP A 164 -19.10 6.74 -16.89
CA ASP A 164 -18.48 7.98 -16.37
C ASP A 164 -17.19 7.72 -15.57
N THR A 165 -16.86 6.47 -15.28
CA THR A 165 -15.59 6.09 -14.62
C THR A 165 -14.39 6.05 -15.56
N ASP A 166 -14.62 6.12 -16.88
CA ASP A 166 -13.60 5.94 -17.92
C ASP A 166 -13.16 7.24 -18.60
N SER A 167 -13.52 8.42 -18.08
CA SER A 167 -12.92 9.67 -18.53
C SER A 167 -11.39 9.60 -18.33
N ALA A 168 -10.66 9.56 -19.44
CA ALA A 168 -9.21 9.32 -19.52
C ALA A 168 -8.34 10.39 -18.83
N ASP A 169 -8.94 11.51 -18.42
CA ASP A 169 -8.30 12.50 -17.57
C ASP A 169 -8.42 12.08 -16.10
N GLY A 170 -7.30 11.71 -15.49
CA GLY A 170 -7.25 11.54 -14.02
C GLY A 170 -7.76 12.80 -13.32
N PRO A 171 -8.31 12.70 -12.09
CA PRO A 171 -8.94 13.84 -11.44
C PRO A 171 -7.90 14.96 -11.27
N ARG A 172 -8.08 16.08 -12.00
CA ARG A 172 -7.28 17.31 -11.86
C ARG A 172 -6.93 17.67 -10.41
N PRO A 173 -7.85 17.59 -9.42
CA PRO A 173 -7.52 17.86 -8.02
C PRO A 173 -6.43 16.97 -7.42
N VAL A 174 -6.30 15.71 -7.84
CA VAL A 174 -5.26 14.82 -7.28
C VAL A 174 -3.87 15.19 -7.76
N ARG A 175 -3.74 15.67 -9.00
CA ARG A 175 -2.45 16.20 -9.49
C ARG A 175 -2.05 17.45 -8.72
N ILE A 176 -3.00 18.33 -8.40
CA ILE A 176 -2.77 19.51 -7.57
C ILE A 176 -2.27 19.10 -6.18
N ILE A 177 -2.94 18.16 -5.52
CA ILE A 177 -2.50 17.60 -4.22
C ILE A 177 -1.08 17.02 -4.34
N GLY A 178 -0.80 16.28 -5.42
CA GLY A 178 0.53 15.72 -5.68
C GLY A 178 1.61 16.78 -5.83
N TYR A 179 1.37 17.82 -6.63
CA TYR A 179 2.32 18.93 -6.78
C TYR A 179 2.49 19.73 -5.50
N ALA A 180 1.39 20.07 -4.82
CA ALA A 180 1.42 20.79 -3.55
C ALA A 180 2.25 20.02 -2.51
N SER A 181 2.03 18.71 -2.37
CA SER A 181 2.81 17.85 -1.48
C SER A 181 4.30 17.81 -1.83
N MET A 182 4.67 17.76 -3.12
CA MET A 182 6.08 17.77 -3.52
C MET A 182 6.74 19.12 -3.25
N VAL A 183 6.04 20.22 -3.54
CA VAL A 183 6.55 21.57 -3.32
C VAL A 183 6.69 21.85 -1.83
N GLY A 184 5.66 21.53 -1.02
CA GLY A 184 5.71 21.68 0.42
C GLY A 184 6.81 20.85 1.07
N ALA A 185 7.00 19.60 0.63
CA ALA A 185 8.14 18.78 1.08
C ALA A 185 9.50 19.40 0.74
N ALA A 186 9.66 19.92 -0.48
CA ALA A 186 10.91 20.57 -0.90
C ALA A 186 11.17 21.89 -0.13
N LEU A 187 10.14 22.72 0.05
CA LEU A 187 10.22 23.95 0.82
C LEU A 187 10.57 23.66 2.27
N SER A 188 9.93 22.64 2.86
CA SER A 188 10.19 22.25 4.23
C SER A 188 11.60 21.69 4.42
N PHE A 189 12.11 20.92 3.45
CA PHE A 189 13.51 20.47 3.44
C PHE A 189 14.46 21.66 3.44
N CYS A 190 14.26 22.60 2.51
CA CYS A 190 15.10 23.80 2.42
C CYS A 190 15.03 24.66 3.69
N PHE A 191 13.84 24.84 4.26
CA PHE A 191 13.65 25.63 5.48
C PHE A 191 14.34 25.01 6.69
N ASN A 192 14.21 23.69 6.89
CA ASN A 192 14.90 22.97 7.96
C ASN A 192 16.42 23.00 7.77
N LEU A 193 16.89 22.79 6.55
CA LEU A 193 18.31 22.86 6.22
C LEU A 193 18.89 24.26 6.48
N PHE A 194 18.15 25.32 6.13
CA PHE A 194 18.55 26.70 6.40
C PHE A 194 18.76 26.95 7.90
N TRP A 195 17.81 26.57 8.75
CA TRP A 195 17.94 26.77 10.19
C TRP A 195 19.06 25.95 10.81
N ARG A 196 19.27 24.71 10.34
CA ARG A 196 20.37 23.85 10.78
C ARG A 196 21.73 24.39 10.37
N LEU A 197 21.82 24.92 9.16
CA LEU A 197 23.03 25.57 8.67
C LEU A 197 23.31 26.86 9.44
N LYS A 198 22.29 27.69 9.68
CA LYS A 198 22.41 28.90 10.49
C LYS A 198 22.89 28.59 11.92
N TYR A 199 22.32 27.55 12.54
CA TYR A 199 22.73 27.09 13.87
C TYR A 199 24.20 26.64 13.87
N ALA A 200 24.59 25.77 12.92
CA ALA A 200 25.96 25.26 12.84
C ALA A 200 27.02 26.32 12.47
N LEU A 201 26.61 27.43 11.83
CA LEU A 201 27.48 28.53 11.45
C LEU A 201 27.55 29.65 12.50
N HIS A 202 26.60 29.71 13.45
CA HIS A 202 26.54 30.82 14.42
C HIS A 202 27.81 30.93 15.27
N ASP A 203 28.42 29.80 15.65
CA ASP A 203 29.66 29.74 16.43
C ASP A 203 30.94 29.67 15.57
N ALA A 204 30.84 29.68 14.23
CA ALA A 204 31.99 29.51 13.35
C ALA A 204 32.99 30.68 13.39
N GLY A 205 32.56 31.86 13.85
CA GLY A 205 33.39 33.07 14.01
C GLY A 205 33.97 33.26 15.43
N GLY A 206 33.69 32.36 16.38
CA GLY A 206 34.21 32.41 17.75
C GLY A 206 35.59 31.77 17.91
N SER A 207 36.15 31.82 19.12
CA SER A 207 37.51 31.31 19.44
C SER A 207 37.71 29.80 19.21
N SER A 208 36.63 29.02 19.07
CA SER A 208 36.65 27.59 18.74
C SER A 208 36.54 27.28 17.23
N GLY A 209 36.20 28.26 16.40
CA GLY A 209 36.07 28.12 14.95
C GLY A 209 35.07 27.07 14.45
N PHE A 210 35.08 26.84 13.13
CA PHE A 210 34.28 25.79 12.49
C PHE A 210 34.87 24.40 12.79
N GLY A 211 34.18 23.58 13.60
CA GLY A 211 34.68 22.31 14.10
C GLY A 211 33.92 21.06 13.60
N LYS A 212 34.37 19.89 14.05
CA LYS A 212 33.77 18.58 13.74
C LYS A 212 32.27 18.51 14.08
N GLN A 213 31.84 19.18 15.15
CA GLN A 213 30.44 19.22 15.59
C GLN A 213 29.56 19.96 14.58
N ASN A 214 30.04 21.07 14.01
CA ASN A 214 29.31 21.83 12.99
C ASN A 214 29.13 21.01 11.71
N VAL A 215 30.20 20.34 11.27
CA VAL A 215 30.15 19.41 10.13
C VAL A 215 29.17 18.28 10.38
N ALA A 216 29.19 17.68 11.57
CA ALA A 216 28.27 16.61 11.94
C ALA A 216 26.80 17.06 11.87
N VAL A 217 26.47 18.24 12.41
CA VAL A 217 25.10 18.80 12.37
C VAL A 217 24.65 19.04 10.93
N ILE A 218 25.50 19.61 10.07
CA ILE A 218 25.17 19.87 8.66
C ILE A 218 25.01 18.55 7.88
N ALA A 219 25.93 17.60 8.06
CA ALA A 219 25.92 16.33 7.34
C ALA A 219 24.69 15.48 7.70
N THR A 220 24.41 15.33 8.99
CA THR A 220 23.20 14.65 9.48
C THR A 220 21.95 15.33 8.95
N ALA A 221 21.88 16.67 9.05
CA ALA A 221 20.74 17.43 8.52
C ALA A 221 20.48 17.18 7.03
N LEU A 222 21.54 17.18 6.23
CA LEU A 222 21.44 16.96 4.79
C LEU A 222 20.99 15.53 4.47
N VAL A 223 21.65 14.52 5.05
CA VAL A 223 21.36 13.11 4.79
C VAL A 223 19.92 12.78 5.15
N TYR A 224 19.51 13.18 6.35
CA TYR A 224 18.17 12.96 6.86
C TYR A 224 17.15 13.63 5.95
N GLY A 225 17.30 14.94 5.71
CA GLY A 225 16.35 15.70 4.91
C GLY A 225 16.21 15.18 3.47
N VAL A 226 17.31 14.75 2.84
CA VAL A 226 17.29 14.14 1.50
C VAL A 226 16.55 12.81 1.49
N VAL A 227 16.79 11.94 2.48
CA VAL A 227 16.09 10.64 2.58
C VAL A 227 14.59 10.84 2.73
N ALA A 228 14.16 11.75 3.60
CA ALA A 228 12.74 12.09 3.77
C ALA A 228 12.13 12.66 2.48
N LEU A 229 12.81 13.60 1.83
CA LEU A 229 12.35 14.21 0.58
C LEU A 229 12.18 13.14 -0.50
N LEU A 230 13.14 12.23 -0.67
CA LEU A 230 13.05 11.16 -1.67
C LEU A 230 11.85 10.25 -1.42
N ALA A 231 11.55 9.89 -0.17
CA ALA A 231 10.39 9.07 0.16
C ALA A 231 9.07 9.77 -0.25
N VAL A 232 8.95 11.07 0.07
CA VAL A 232 7.76 11.85 -0.30
C VAL A 232 7.63 12.00 -1.81
N LEU A 233 8.72 12.35 -2.51
CA LEU A 233 8.72 12.48 -3.97
C LEU A 233 8.34 11.16 -4.66
N VAL A 234 8.85 10.02 -4.18
CA VAL A 234 8.53 8.70 -4.75
C VAL A 234 7.06 8.37 -4.55
N GLY A 235 6.51 8.54 -3.34
CA GLY A 235 5.09 8.27 -3.04
C GLY A 235 4.16 9.22 -3.80
N SER A 236 4.46 10.51 -3.80
CA SER A 236 3.64 11.54 -4.44
C SER A 236 3.72 11.50 -5.98
N ARG A 237 4.79 10.93 -6.57
CA ARG A 237 4.87 10.75 -8.04
C ARG A 237 3.78 9.85 -8.59
N TRP A 238 3.21 8.96 -7.78
CA TRP A 238 2.09 8.11 -8.19
C TRP A 238 0.81 8.91 -8.40
N LEU A 239 0.64 10.02 -7.66
CA LEU A 239 -0.50 10.94 -7.78
C LEU A 239 -0.53 11.68 -9.12
N LEU A 240 0.64 11.87 -9.73
CA LEU A 240 0.78 12.52 -11.03
C LEU A 240 0.42 11.59 -12.20
N ARG A 241 0.44 10.26 -11.97
CA ARG A 241 0.22 9.24 -13.00
C ARG A 241 -1.23 8.78 -13.03
N SER A 242 -1.83 8.73 -14.22
CA SER A 242 -3.22 8.28 -14.39
C SER A 242 -3.41 6.76 -14.41
N SER A 243 -2.32 5.97 -14.39
CA SER A 243 -2.38 4.52 -14.55
C SER A 243 -3.04 3.80 -13.36
N ARG A 244 -3.78 2.71 -13.64
CA ARG A 244 -4.45 1.89 -12.61
C ARG A 244 -3.49 1.40 -11.53
N ALA A 245 -2.28 1.00 -11.90
CA ALA A 245 -1.24 0.57 -10.97
C ALA A 245 -0.81 1.69 -10.00
N SER A 246 -0.74 2.94 -10.48
CA SER A 246 -0.40 4.10 -9.64
C SER A 246 -1.53 4.40 -8.66
N ARG A 247 -2.79 4.36 -9.12
CA ARG A 247 -3.98 4.53 -8.26
C ARG A 247 -4.04 3.46 -7.15
N LEU A 248 -3.81 2.19 -7.48
CA LEU A 248 -3.76 1.09 -6.50
C LEU A 248 -2.61 1.27 -5.49
N ALA A 249 -1.43 1.68 -5.96
CA ALA A 249 -0.29 1.95 -5.08
C ALA A 249 -0.58 3.13 -4.12
N THR A 250 -1.20 4.20 -4.61
CA THR A 250 -1.64 5.33 -3.78
C THR A 250 -2.67 4.91 -2.74
N VAL A 251 -3.67 4.09 -3.12
CA VAL A 251 -4.66 3.56 -2.17
C VAL A 251 -3.98 2.73 -1.09
N ALA A 252 -3.06 1.83 -1.48
CA ALA A 252 -2.31 1.02 -0.52
C ALA A 252 -1.49 1.90 0.44
N LEU A 253 -0.79 2.92 -0.07
CA LEU A 253 0.02 3.84 0.75
C LEU A 253 -0.84 4.70 1.69
N GLY A 254 -1.95 5.26 1.21
CA GLY A 254 -2.85 6.06 2.04
C GLY A 254 -3.55 5.23 3.11
N VAL A 255 -4.02 4.01 2.79
CA VAL A 255 -4.55 3.08 3.81
C VAL A 255 -3.48 2.72 4.83
N SER A 256 -2.26 2.44 4.36
CA SER A 256 -1.14 2.14 5.25
C SER A 256 -0.81 3.29 6.20
N THR A 257 -0.91 4.53 5.71
CA THR A 257 -0.74 5.76 6.49
C THR A 257 -1.80 5.89 7.59
N LEU A 258 -3.08 5.69 7.24
CA LEU A 258 -4.19 5.78 8.20
C LEU A 258 -4.06 4.72 9.30
N VAL A 259 -3.72 3.48 8.93
CA VAL A 259 -3.50 2.39 9.89
C VAL A 259 -2.28 2.66 10.76
N ALA A 260 -1.18 3.15 10.19
CA ALA A 260 0.01 3.49 10.96
C ALA A 260 -0.27 4.59 11.99
N GLY A 261 -0.93 5.67 11.60
CA GLY A 261 -1.33 6.73 12.53
C GLY A 261 -2.21 6.20 13.67
N LEU A 262 -3.17 5.32 13.37
CA LEU A 262 -4.02 4.71 14.38
C LEU A 262 -3.23 3.81 15.34
N LEU A 263 -2.36 2.93 14.83
CA LEU A 263 -1.57 2.00 15.63
C LEU A 263 -0.59 2.74 16.54
N VAL A 264 0.10 3.74 16.00
CA VAL A 264 1.07 4.53 16.74
C VAL A 264 0.40 5.38 17.82
N TRP A 265 -0.87 5.76 17.65
CA TRP A 265 -1.59 6.44 18.75
C TRP A 265 -2.04 5.48 19.86
N ILE A 266 -2.62 4.34 19.47
CA ILE A 266 -3.29 3.44 20.42
C ILE A 266 -2.29 2.62 21.23
N LEU A 267 -1.13 2.29 20.64
CA LEU A 267 -0.13 1.46 21.31
C LEU A 267 0.71 2.29 22.28
N PRO A 268 1.00 1.79 23.50
CA PRO A 268 1.86 2.49 24.46
C PRO A 268 3.28 2.77 23.92
N VAL A 269 3.82 1.82 23.14
CA VAL A 269 5.12 1.97 22.45
C VAL A 269 5.06 3.01 21.33
N GLY A 270 3.87 3.43 20.94
CA GLY A 270 3.61 4.47 19.96
C GLY A 270 4.41 5.74 20.20
N ARG A 271 4.58 6.16 21.47
CA ARG A 271 5.41 7.31 21.85
C ARG A 271 6.90 7.14 21.53
N ASP A 272 7.40 5.92 21.68
CA ASP A 272 8.80 5.59 21.39
C ASP A 272 9.03 5.37 19.88
N ILE A 273 8.00 4.95 19.13
CA ILE A 273 8.03 4.91 17.67
C ILE A 273 7.97 6.34 17.14
N ASP A 274 7.02 7.13 17.64
CA ASP A 274 6.63 8.48 17.23
C ASP A 274 5.22 8.83 17.77
N ALA A 275 5.02 9.31 19.02
CA ALA A 275 3.70 9.88 19.36
C ALA A 275 3.61 11.27 18.70
N PHE A 276 3.04 11.29 17.50
CA PHE A 276 2.72 12.46 16.69
C PHE A 276 3.77 13.56 16.60
N HIS A 277 5.07 13.25 16.60
CA HIS A 277 6.20 14.06 16.14
C HIS A 277 7.55 13.33 16.27
N GLY A 278 7.76 12.29 15.47
CA GLY A 278 8.87 11.33 15.56
C GLY A 278 9.57 11.17 14.24
N ILE A 279 9.59 12.27 13.50
CA ILE A 279 10.63 12.54 12.54
C ILE A 279 11.44 13.81 12.91
N ALA A 280 11.09 14.59 13.95
CA ALA A 280 12.09 15.35 14.73
C ALA A 280 11.56 15.99 16.00
N GLN A 281 12.30 15.76 17.08
CA GLN A 281 12.66 16.84 17.98
C GLN A 281 14.13 17.26 17.82
N ASN A 282 14.93 16.56 17.00
CA ASN A 282 16.36 16.88 16.83
C ASN A 282 16.99 16.56 15.45
N THR A 283 16.22 16.16 14.45
CA THR A 283 16.70 15.74 13.13
C THR A 283 16.04 16.53 11.99
N SER A 284 16.75 16.84 10.91
CA SER A 284 16.20 17.68 9.80
C SER A 284 15.16 16.97 8.93
N THR A 285 14.76 15.77 9.32
CA THR A 285 13.69 15.02 8.68
C THR A 285 12.30 15.54 9.05
N ALA A 286 12.09 16.22 10.19
CA ALA A 286 10.74 16.53 10.72
C ALA A 286 9.84 17.24 9.71
N GLY A 287 10.33 18.35 9.16
CA GLY A 287 9.43 19.20 8.41
C GLY A 287 8.97 18.57 7.10
N VAL A 288 9.70 17.59 6.55
CA VAL A 288 9.51 17.13 5.17
C VAL A 288 8.34 16.16 5.02
N GLY A 289 7.83 15.57 6.13
CA GLY A 289 6.97 14.38 6.08
C GLY A 289 5.47 14.54 6.37
N PHE A 290 5.04 15.58 7.09
CA PHE A 290 3.66 15.64 7.62
C PHE A 290 2.58 15.84 6.55
N GLU A 291 2.85 16.69 5.56
CA GLU A 291 1.93 16.93 4.44
C GLU A 291 1.77 15.70 3.55
N GLY A 292 2.79 14.84 3.47
CA GLY A 292 2.77 13.61 2.69
C GLY A 292 1.66 12.67 3.16
N TYR A 293 1.52 12.46 4.46
CA TYR A 293 0.50 11.58 5.03
C TYR A 293 -0.92 12.07 4.73
N LEU A 294 -1.17 13.37 4.94
CA LEU A 294 -2.45 13.98 4.63
C LEU A 294 -2.77 13.87 3.14
N ALA A 295 -1.80 14.16 2.27
CA ALA A 295 -1.94 14.06 0.82
C ALA A 295 -2.22 12.62 0.36
N TRP A 296 -1.53 11.62 0.93
CA TRP A 296 -1.74 10.21 0.61
C TRP A 296 -3.09 9.71 1.11
N ALA A 297 -3.52 10.11 2.31
CA ALA A 297 -4.84 9.80 2.86
C ALA A 297 -5.97 10.39 1.98
N ALA A 298 -5.86 11.68 1.63
CA ALA A 298 -6.81 12.35 0.77
C ALA A 298 -6.88 11.72 -0.63
N ALA A 299 -5.73 11.45 -1.24
CA ALA A 299 -5.68 10.81 -2.55
C ALA A 299 -6.20 9.37 -2.54
N ALA A 300 -5.95 8.61 -1.46
CA ALA A 300 -6.51 7.28 -1.29
C ALA A 300 -8.04 7.32 -1.22
N ALA A 301 -8.64 8.28 -0.51
CA ALA A 301 -10.09 8.45 -0.48
C ALA A 301 -10.68 8.74 -1.86
N ILE A 302 -9.99 9.54 -2.68
CA ILE A 302 -10.43 9.85 -4.05
C ILE A 302 -10.36 8.62 -4.96
N PHE A 303 -9.28 7.83 -4.88
CA PHE A 303 -9.06 6.70 -5.79
C PHE A 303 -9.66 5.38 -5.34
N ALA A 304 -9.79 5.13 -4.04
CA ALA A 304 -10.12 3.80 -3.49
C ALA A 304 -11.40 3.21 -4.10
N PRO A 305 -12.51 3.94 -4.21
CA PRO A 305 -13.73 3.29 -4.67
C PRO A 305 -13.67 2.90 -6.16
N ALA A 306 -13.04 3.70 -7.01
CA ALA A 306 -12.85 3.37 -8.42
C ALA A 306 -11.80 2.25 -8.61
N ALA A 307 -10.70 2.32 -7.87
CA ALA A 307 -9.61 1.34 -7.97
C ALA A 307 -10.00 -0.05 -7.47
N LEU A 308 -10.85 -0.13 -6.43
CA LEU A 308 -11.28 -1.38 -5.80
C LEU A 308 -12.58 -1.95 -6.38
N SER A 309 -13.45 -1.12 -6.97
CA SER A 309 -14.74 -1.57 -7.56
C SER A 309 -14.62 -2.07 -9.00
N ALA A 310 -13.53 -1.74 -9.71
CA ALA A 310 -13.27 -2.30 -11.03
C ALA A 310 -13.22 -3.83 -10.93
N ARG A 311 -14.20 -4.48 -11.58
CA ARG A 311 -14.55 -5.91 -11.51
C ARG A 311 -13.35 -6.81 -11.27
N ARG A 312 -13.51 -7.84 -10.42
CA ARG A 312 -12.56 -8.97 -10.30
C ARG A 312 -12.67 -9.88 -11.52
N ASP A 313 -12.53 -9.34 -12.72
CA ASP A 313 -12.45 -10.17 -13.90
C ASP A 313 -11.04 -10.76 -13.93
N ALA A 314 -10.91 -12.09 -14.06
CA ALA A 314 -9.61 -12.78 -14.05
C ALA A 314 -8.76 -12.51 -15.31
N SER A 315 -8.76 -11.27 -15.80
CA SER A 315 -8.01 -10.77 -16.95
C SER A 315 -6.53 -10.62 -16.60
N ALA A 316 -5.66 -10.80 -17.61
CA ALA A 316 -4.22 -10.61 -17.45
C ALA A 316 -3.88 -9.14 -17.13
N THR A 317 -4.67 -8.21 -17.64
CA THR A 317 -4.54 -6.76 -17.41
C THR A 317 -4.70 -6.39 -15.94
N GLU A 318 -5.66 -7.00 -15.24
CA GLU A 318 -5.86 -6.78 -13.81
C GLU A 318 -4.70 -7.31 -12.97
N GLU A 319 -4.28 -8.54 -13.25
CA GLU A 319 -3.16 -9.16 -12.57
C GLU A 319 -1.88 -8.33 -12.72
N ASN A 320 -1.62 -7.83 -13.94
CA ASN A 320 -0.50 -6.94 -14.22
C ASN A 320 -0.60 -5.60 -13.48
N ALA A 321 -1.81 -5.05 -13.32
CA ALA A 321 -2.01 -3.81 -12.55
C ALA A 321 -1.69 -3.99 -11.06
N TRP A 322 -2.10 -5.11 -10.45
CA TRP A 322 -1.77 -5.44 -9.06
C TRP A 322 -0.28 -5.70 -8.85
N ARG A 323 0.36 -6.46 -9.76
CA ARG A 323 1.81 -6.70 -9.73
C ARG A 323 2.58 -5.37 -9.88
N ALA A 324 2.16 -4.50 -10.80
CA ALA A 324 2.78 -3.20 -11.00
C ALA A 324 2.60 -2.27 -9.78
N ALA A 325 1.43 -2.29 -9.14
CA ALA A 325 1.20 -1.55 -7.90
C ALA A 325 2.11 -2.05 -6.76
N ALA A 326 2.23 -3.37 -6.60
CA ALA A 326 3.15 -3.97 -5.64
C ALA A 326 4.62 -3.59 -5.90
N ARG A 327 5.05 -3.55 -7.18
CA ARG A 327 6.40 -3.08 -7.56
C ARG A 327 6.65 -1.61 -7.23
N ASN A 328 5.62 -0.77 -7.30
CA ASN A 328 5.71 0.63 -6.87
C ASN A 328 5.85 0.71 -5.34
N GLY A 329 5.05 -0.03 -4.58
CA GLY A 329 5.18 -0.11 -3.13
C GLY A 329 6.56 -0.62 -2.69
N LEU A 330 7.08 -1.66 -3.35
CA LEU A 330 8.44 -2.16 -3.12
C LEU A 330 9.51 -1.12 -3.41
N LEU A 331 9.33 -0.26 -4.42
CA LEU A 331 10.28 0.84 -4.69
C LEU A 331 10.38 1.79 -3.49
N LEU A 332 9.26 2.12 -2.86
CA LEU A 332 9.25 2.99 -1.70
C LEU A 332 9.96 2.34 -0.50
N ILE A 333 9.71 1.04 -0.27
CA ILE A 333 10.40 0.25 0.76
C ILE A 333 11.92 0.23 0.50
N ILE A 334 12.35 0.01 -0.75
CA ILE A 334 13.77 0.00 -1.13
C ILE A 334 14.42 1.35 -0.83
N VAL A 335 13.81 2.45 -1.30
CA VAL A 335 14.35 3.80 -1.12
C VAL A 335 14.48 4.12 0.37
N TRP A 336 13.47 3.80 1.16
CA TRP A 336 13.50 4.08 2.59
C TRP A 336 14.49 3.20 3.36
N CYS A 337 14.52 1.88 3.12
CA CYS A 337 15.47 1.00 3.81
C CYS A 337 16.92 1.35 3.47
N LEU A 338 17.23 1.66 2.19
CA LEU A 338 18.57 2.14 1.83
C LEU A 338 18.87 3.51 2.47
N GLY A 339 17.89 4.42 2.50
CA GLY A 339 18.04 5.71 3.17
C GLY A 339 18.25 5.58 4.68
N SER A 340 17.51 4.71 5.35
CA SER A 340 17.64 4.38 6.78
C SER A 340 19.02 3.78 7.09
N MET A 341 19.50 2.86 6.24
CA MET A 341 20.87 2.35 6.35
C MET A 341 21.90 3.49 6.27
N VAL A 342 21.74 4.42 5.32
CA VAL A 342 22.65 5.58 5.18
C VAL A 342 22.58 6.47 6.42
N MET A 343 21.39 6.78 6.94
CA MET A 343 21.21 7.56 8.17
C MET A 343 21.95 6.91 9.35
N ARG A 344 21.80 5.59 9.53
CA ARG A 344 22.48 4.82 10.59
C ARG A 344 24.00 4.82 10.44
N ILE A 345 24.52 4.72 9.22
CA ILE A 345 25.96 4.81 8.95
C ILE A 345 26.47 6.22 9.23
N THR A 346 25.71 7.26 8.85
CA THR A 346 26.03 8.66 9.15
C THR A 346 26.10 8.89 10.66
N ASP A 347 25.13 8.38 11.43
CA ASP A 347 25.13 8.50 12.89
C ASP A 347 26.32 7.80 13.53
N LEU A 348 26.64 6.59 13.05
CA LEU A 348 27.81 5.86 13.50
C LEU A 348 29.10 6.66 13.24
N ALA A 349 29.24 7.24 12.04
CA ALA A 349 30.39 8.06 11.67
C ALA A 349 30.49 9.32 12.54
N VAL A 350 29.36 9.98 12.82
CA VAL A 350 29.28 11.15 13.71
C VAL A 350 29.67 10.78 15.13
N ALA A 351 29.12 9.68 15.67
CA ALA A 351 29.41 9.24 17.02
C ALA A 351 30.89 8.87 17.20
N VAL A 352 31.51 8.21 16.20
CA VAL A 352 32.95 7.96 16.16
C VAL A 352 33.74 9.27 16.11
N THR A 353 33.34 10.21 15.25
CA THR A 353 34.09 11.45 14.99
C THR A 353 34.06 12.41 16.17
N LEU A 354 32.94 12.44 16.90
CA LEU A 354 32.71 13.29 18.08
C LEU A 354 33.00 12.57 19.40
N ASN A 355 33.43 11.30 19.36
CA ASN A 355 33.71 10.48 20.53
C ASN A 355 32.53 10.41 21.52
N TYR A 356 31.31 10.35 20.99
CA TYR A 356 30.12 10.14 21.80
C TYR A 356 30.04 8.70 22.31
N PRO A 357 29.29 8.43 23.40
CA PRO A 357 28.95 7.06 23.77
C PRO A 357 27.94 6.49 22.75
N PHE A 358 28.29 5.37 22.10
CA PHE A 358 27.39 4.66 21.19
C PHE A 358 27.63 3.15 21.20
N SER A 359 26.59 2.38 20.92
CA SER A 359 26.70 0.94 20.69
C SER A 359 26.94 0.68 19.20
N ARG A 360 28.20 0.36 18.84
CA ARG A 360 28.59 -0.06 17.48
C ARG A 360 27.76 -1.23 16.98
N TYR A 361 27.49 -2.18 17.87
CA TYR A 361 26.77 -3.40 17.56
C TYR A 361 25.34 -3.08 17.13
N ASP A 362 24.63 -2.28 17.92
CA ASP A 362 23.21 -1.96 17.67
C ASP A 362 23.02 -1.18 16.37
N SER A 363 23.86 -0.16 16.11
CA SER A 363 23.81 0.61 14.87
C SER A 363 24.09 -0.26 13.64
N MET A 364 25.08 -1.17 13.70
CA MET A 364 25.41 -2.06 12.60
C MET A 364 24.36 -3.14 12.37
N VAL A 365 23.77 -3.71 13.43
CA VAL A 365 22.68 -4.68 13.32
C VAL A 365 21.49 -4.04 12.64
N LEU A 366 21.08 -2.85 13.07
CA LEU A 366 19.95 -2.15 12.46
C LEU A 366 20.21 -1.79 10.99
N ALA A 367 21.43 -1.35 10.65
CA ALA A 367 21.83 -1.11 9.26
C ALA A 367 21.83 -2.38 8.41
N ALA A 368 22.24 -3.53 8.97
CA ALA A 368 22.20 -4.82 8.29
C ALA A 368 20.76 -5.28 8.03
N PHE A 369 19.84 -5.07 8.98
CA PHE A 369 18.41 -5.35 8.80
C PHE A 369 17.79 -4.48 7.69
N ASP A 370 18.13 -3.19 7.66
CA ASP A 370 17.74 -2.27 6.58
C ASP A 370 18.24 -2.76 5.22
N LEU A 371 19.52 -3.12 5.13
CA LEU A 371 20.13 -3.64 3.90
C LEU A 371 19.49 -4.96 3.44
N ALA A 372 19.29 -5.91 4.34
CA ALA A 372 18.68 -7.20 4.03
C ALA A 372 17.25 -7.03 3.50
N THR A 373 16.47 -6.14 4.12
CA THR A 373 15.12 -5.79 3.67
C THR A 373 15.14 -5.15 2.28
N ALA A 374 16.06 -4.22 2.04
CA ALA A 374 16.22 -3.56 0.74
C ALA A 374 16.60 -4.55 -0.36
N VAL A 375 17.59 -5.42 -0.12
CA VAL A 375 18.03 -6.45 -1.09
C VAL A 375 16.89 -7.39 -1.44
N LEU A 376 16.15 -7.86 -0.44
CA LEU A 376 14.98 -8.72 -0.67
C LEU A 376 13.89 -7.99 -1.47
N ALA A 377 13.61 -6.74 -1.14
CA ALA A 377 12.63 -5.93 -1.85
C ALA A 377 13.05 -5.63 -3.30
N ILE A 378 14.35 -5.40 -3.57
CA ILE A 378 14.91 -5.26 -4.92
C ILE A 378 14.67 -6.54 -5.72
N TRP A 379 15.03 -7.69 -5.14
CA TRP A 379 14.84 -8.98 -5.79
C TRP A 379 13.37 -9.23 -6.14
N LEU A 380 12.45 -8.94 -5.21
CA LEU A 380 11.00 -9.07 -5.45
C LEU A 380 10.52 -8.10 -6.52
N ARG A 381 11.00 -6.85 -6.51
CA ARG A 381 10.59 -5.85 -7.50
C ARG A 381 10.98 -6.23 -8.92
N ILE A 382 12.10 -6.92 -9.09
CA ILE A 382 12.57 -7.45 -10.38
C ILE A 382 11.74 -8.68 -10.77
N ASN A 383 11.51 -9.62 -9.84
CA ASN A 383 10.90 -10.91 -10.13
C ASN A 383 9.38 -10.97 -10.07
N LEU A 384 8.69 -9.93 -9.56
CA LEU A 384 7.22 -9.95 -9.43
C LEU A 384 6.47 -10.08 -10.76
N GLY A 385 7.11 -9.68 -11.87
CA GLY A 385 6.56 -9.81 -13.22
C GLY A 385 7.08 -11.03 -13.98
N ASN A 386 7.95 -11.83 -13.36
CA ASN A 386 8.57 -12.98 -14.00
C ASN A 386 7.71 -14.23 -13.79
N ASP A 387 7.02 -14.68 -14.84
CA ASP A 387 6.14 -15.84 -14.79
C ASP A 387 6.90 -17.17 -14.58
N ALA A 388 8.23 -17.18 -14.70
CA ALA A 388 9.07 -18.35 -14.37
C ALA A 388 9.18 -18.60 -12.86
N VAL A 389 8.93 -17.58 -12.03
CA VAL A 389 9.06 -17.68 -10.57
C VAL A 389 7.76 -18.17 -9.95
N SER A 390 7.85 -19.13 -9.02
CA SER A 390 6.64 -19.68 -8.40
C SER A 390 5.88 -18.61 -7.59
N PRO A 391 4.53 -18.51 -7.74
CA PRO A 391 3.73 -17.55 -6.97
C PRO A 391 3.81 -17.77 -5.45
N ARG A 392 4.04 -19.02 -5.02
CA ARG A 392 4.23 -19.37 -3.60
C ARG A 392 5.50 -18.72 -3.05
N LEU A 393 6.62 -18.81 -3.79
CA LEU A 393 7.87 -18.16 -3.42
C LEU A 393 7.73 -16.65 -3.36
N ILE A 394 7.07 -16.03 -4.34
CA ILE A 394 6.79 -14.58 -4.32
C ILE A 394 6.00 -14.22 -3.07
N SER A 395 4.92 -14.94 -2.77
CA SER A 395 4.11 -14.66 -1.58
C SER A 395 4.87 -14.87 -0.27
N SER A 396 5.69 -15.92 -0.16
CA SER A 396 6.48 -16.17 1.07
C SER A 396 7.55 -15.10 1.27
N LEU A 397 8.22 -14.66 0.20
CA LEU A 397 9.22 -13.61 0.26
C LEU A 397 8.58 -12.23 0.52
N CYS A 398 7.39 -11.94 -0.02
CA CYS A 398 6.62 -10.76 0.39
C CYS A 398 6.26 -10.81 1.88
N GLY A 399 5.91 -11.99 2.40
CA GLY A 399 5.70 -12.20 3.83
C GLY A 399 6.97 -11.94 4.64
N LEU A 400 8.12 -12.42 4.16
CA LEU A 400 9.42 -12.17 4.78
C LEU A 400 9.76 -10.66 4.80
N VAL A 401 9.47 -9.90 3.73
CA VAL A 401 9.64 -8.42 3.75
C VAL A 401 8.77 -7.79 4.83
N ALA A 402 7.52 -8.22 4.99
CA ALA A 402 6.65 -7.69 6.05
C ALA A 402 7.19 -8.03 7.44
N THR A 403 7.64 -9.27 7.67
CA THR A 403 8.23 -9.71 8.93
C THR A 403 9.52 -8.94 9.25
N LEU A 404 10.40 -8.74 8.27
CA LEU A 404 11.63 -7.95 8.44
C LEU A 404 11.30 -6.48 8.72
N GLY A 405 10.31 -5.91 8.03
CA GLY A 405 9.82 -4.55 8.30
C GLY A 405 9.35 -4.37 9.74
N ILE A 406 8.51 -5.29 10.24
CA ILE A 406 8.00 -5.26 11.61
C ILE A 406 9.17 -5.44 12.60
N SER A 407 10.04 -6.42 12.36
CA SER A 407 11.22 -6.68 13.20
C SER A 407 12.10 -5.44 13.30
N ARG A 408 12.27 -4.71 12.20
CA ARG A 408 13.04 -3.47 12.18
C ARG A 408 12.41 -2.36 13.02
N VAL A 409 11.08 -2.22 13.03
CA VAL A 409 10.40 -1.27 13.93
C VAL A 409 10.65 -1.65 15.38
N VAL A 410 10.46 -2.93 15.73
CA VAL A 410 10.67 -3.42 17.11
C VAL A 410 12.11 -3.22 17.56
N LEU A 411 13.08 -3.68 16.78
CA LEU A 411 14.51 -3.52 17.08
C LEU A 411 14.92 -2.05 17.10
N GLY A 412 14.35 -1.24 16.20
CA GLY A 412 14.61 0.19 16.14
C GLY A 412 14.21 0.93 17.41
N VAL A 413 13.12 0.52 18.07
CA VAL A 413 12.70 1.06 19.37
C VAL A 413 13.51 0.46 20.53
N ALA A 414 13.74 -0.85 20.49
CA ALA A 414 14.39 -1.56 21.60
C ALA A 414 15.89 -1.23 21.73
N LEU A 415 16.57 -1.02 20.60
CA LEU A 415 18.01 -0.79 20.54
C LEU A 415 18.38 0.68 20.32
N ALA A 416 17.40 1.59 20.26
CA ALA A 416 17.70 3.01 20.12
C ALA A 416 18.41 3.53 21.40
N PRO A 417 19.54 4.26 21.26
CA PRO A 417 20.22 4.85 22.40
C PRO A 417 19.29 5.84 23.12
N ARG A 418 19.37 5.92 24.46
CA ARG A 418 18.52 6.79 25.27
C ARG A 418 19.35 7.77 26.09
N PHE A 419 18.88 9.01 26.19
CA PHE A 419 19.38 9.97 27.18
C PHE A 419 18.88 9.56 28.57
N GLU A 420 19.75 9.70 29.58
CA GLU A 420 19.32 9.59 30.96
C GLU A 420 18.42 10.78 31.32
N GLU A 421 17.29 10.49 31.94
CA GLU A 421 16.40 11.53 32.46
C GLU A 421 17.07 12.19 33.66
N ALA A 422 17.19 13.53 33.62
CA ALA A 422 17.73 14.28 34.74
C ALA A 422 16.82 14.08 35.98
N PRO A 423 17.38 14.02 37.21
CA PRO A 423 16.59 13.78 38.43
C PRO A 423 15.44 14.78 38.66
N ASN A 424 15.54 15.98 38.06
CA ASN A 424 14.55 17.06 38.15
C ASN A 424 13.91 17.39 36.78
N ALA A 425 13.97 16.47 35.81
CA ALA A 425 13.34 16.70 34.51
C ALA A 425 11.83 16.88 34.71
N PRO A 426 11.20 17.88 34.06
CA PRO A 426 9.75 18.00 34.06
C PRO A 426 9.13 16.71 33.51
N ALA A 427 7.92 16.39 33.99
CA ALA A 427 7.19 15.21 33.52
C ALA A 427 7.14 15.22 31.97
N PRO A 428 7.42 14.07 31.32
CA PRO A 428 7.36 13.97 29.86
C PRO A 428 6.00 14.45 29.35
N ASN A 429 5.99 15.16 28.23
CA ASN A 429 4.74 15.57 27.62
C ASN A 429 3.92 14.31 27.26
N PRO A 430 2.62 14.25 27.61
CA PRO A 430 1.82 13.03 27.43
C PRO A 430 1.57 12.69 25.96
N VAL A 431 1.77 13.64 25.04
CA VAL A 431 1.49 13.52 23.61
C VAL A 431 2.75 13.35 22.78
N TYR A 432 3.89 13.94 23.18
CA TYR A 432 5.09 13.95 22.34
C TYR A 432 6.39 13.91 23.13
N GLY A 433 7.47 13.53 22.45
CA GLY A 433 8.81 13.47 23.02
C GLY A 433 9.12 12.12 23.65
N ASN A 434 10.38 11.72 23.47
CA ASN A 434 10.95 10.51 24.03
C ASN A 434 12.36 10.79 24.52
N ASN A 435 12.92 9.82 25.24
CA ASN A 435 14.30 9.90 25.68
C ASN A 435 15.27 9.31 24.65
N LEU A 436 14.87 9.09 23.39
CA LEU A 436 15.78 8.54 22.38
C LEU A 436 16.81 9.60 21.96
N ALA A 437 18.08 9.22 21.94
CA ALA A 437 19.16 10.11 21.50
C ALA A 437 19.12 10.37 20.00
N GLN A 438 18.64 9.37 19.23
CA GLN A 438 18.44 9.45 17.79
C GLN A 438 17.17 8.69 17.43
N GLN A 439 16.22 9.40 16.80
CA GLN A 439 14.96 8.82 16.36
C GLN A 439 14.96 8.67 14.84
N ILE A 440 15.40 7.49 14.37
CA ILE A 440 15.37 7.09 12.96
C ILE A 440 14.09 6.30 12.66
N THR A 441 13.67 5.47 13.62
CA THR A 441 12.41 4.72 13.54
C THR A 441 11.25 5.66 13.83
N SER A 442 10.22 5.61 12.99
CA SER A 442 9.16 6.61 12.86
C SER A 442 7.82 5.99 12.46
N THR A 443 6.75 6.81 12.45
CA THR A 443 5.44 6.42 11.91
C THR A 443 5.53 5.92 10.46
N PHE A 444 6.47 6.44 9.66
CA PHE A 444 6.64 5.99 8.28
C PHE A 444 7.04 4.52 8.19
N ASP A 445 7.86 4.04 9.13
CA ASP A 445 8.26 2.65 9.19
C ASP A 445 7.08 1.71 9.44
N VAL A 446 6.14 2.14 10.29
CA VAL A 446 4.87 1.42 10.53
C VAL A 446 4.01 1.45 9.27
N ALA A 447 3.93 2.58 8.56
CA ALA A 447 3.23 2.66 7.28
C ALA A 447 3.85 1.72 6.23
N LEU A 448 5.17 1.59 6.17
CA LEU A 448 5.83 0.64 5.28
C LEU A 448 5.58 -0.83 5.67
N CYS A 449 5.40 -1.13 6.96
CA CYS A 449 4.99 -2.47 7.41
C CYS A 449 3.59 -2.81 6.90
N VAL A 450 2.63 -1.90 7.06
CA VAL A 450 1.27 -2.08 6.54
C VAL A 450 1.27 -2.17 5.01
N LEU A 451 2.10 -1.36 4.34
CA LEU A 451 2.27 -1.41 2.88
C LEU A 451 2.84 -2.76 2.43
N ALA A 452 3.81 -3.32 3.17
CA ALA A 452 4.34 -4.66 2.91
C ALA A 452 3.27 -5.75 3.06
N LEU A 453 2.36 -5.62 4.04
CA LEU A 453 1.19 -6.51 4.16
C LEU A 453 0.20 -6.33 2.99
N CYS A 454 -0.01 -5.10 2.51
CA CYS A 454 -0.80 -4.85 1.29
C CYS A 454 -0.16 -5.49 0.05
N ILE A 455 1.17 -5.42 -0.07
CA ILE A 455 1.95 -6.08 -1.14
C ILE A 455 1.80 -7.60 -1.05
N LEU A 456 1.89 -8.18 0.15
CA LEU A 456 1.65 -9.60 0.37
C LEU A 456 0.23 -10.00 -0.05
N ALA A 457 -0.79 -9.23 0.34
CA ALA A 457 -2.16 -9.46 -0.08
C ALA A 457 -2.30 -9.42 -1.62
N ALA A 458 -1.67 -8.44 -2.27
CA ALA A 458 -1.65 -8.35 -3.73
C ALA A 458 -0.95 -9.56 -4.39
N ALA A 459 0.16 -10.05 -3.83
CA ALA A 459 0.86 -11.25 -4.30
C ALA A 459 -0.01 -12.51 -4.18
N ILE A 460 -0.73 -12.68 -3.06
CA ILE A 460 -1.66 -13.79 -2.86
C ILE A 460 -2.82 -13.73 -3.86
N ILE A 461 -3.43 -12.56 -4.03
CA ILE A 461 -4.56 -12.35 -4.96
C ILE A 461 -4.14 -12.66 -6.39
N THR A 462 -3.00 -12.12 -6.84
CA THR A 462 -2.49 -12.34 -8.20
C THR A 462 -2.15 -13.81 -8.44
N GLY A 463 -1.50 -14.49 -7.48
CA GLY A 463 -1.25 -15.93 -7.56
C GLY A 463 -2.53 -16.78 -7.66
N GLN A 464 -3.59 -16.42 -6.92
CA GLN A 464 -4.88 -17.11 -7.00
C GLN A 464 -5.58 -16.88 -8.35
N LEU A 465 -5.53 -15.65 -8.88
CA LEU A 465 -6.10 -15.32 -10.19
C LEU A 465 -5.38 -16.07 -11.32
N GLY A 466 -4.05 -16.13 -11.30
CA GLY A 466 -3.25 -16.90 -12.25
C GLY A 466 -3.59 -18.40 -12.21
N ALA A 467 -3.70 -18.98 -11.00
CA ALA A 467 -4.08 -20.38 -10.84
C ALA A 467 -5.49 -20.69 -11.38
N ARG A 468 -6.46 -19.78 -11.16
CA ARG A 468 -7.81 -19.91 -11.72
C ARG A 468 -7.82 -19.82 -13.24
N ARG A 469 -7.00 -18.94 -13.84
CA ARG A 469 -6.87 -18.81 -15.30
C ARG A 469 -6.28 -20.07 -15.92
N ALA A 470 -5.20 -20.60 -15.36
CA ALA A 470 -4.58 -21.84 -15.82
C ALA A 470 -5.57 -23.03 -15.77
N ARG A 471 -6.38 -23.13 -14.70
CA ARG A 471 -7.44 -24.15 -14.59
C ARG A 471 -8.53 -23.98 -15.65
N ARG A 472 -8.95 -22.75 -15.97
CA ARG A 472 -9.94 -22.48 -17.01
C ARG A 472 -9.41 -22.78 -18.41
N GLN A 473 -8.16 -22.44 -18.70
CA GLN A 473 -7.52 -22.74 -19.98
C GLN A 473 -7.36 -24.25 -20.18
N ARG A 474 -6.95 -25.00 -19.14
CA ARG A 474 -6.87 -26.48 -19.20
C ARG A 474 -8.21 -27.20 -19.36
N ARG A 475 -9.33 -26.56 -19.03
CA ARG A 475 -10.68 -27.13 -19.23
C ARG A 475 -11.26 -26.88 -20.63
N ARG A 476 -10.76 -25.88 -21.37
CA ARG A 476 -11.24 -25.54 -22.72
C ARG A 476 -10.81 -26.48 -23.87
N PRO A 477 -9.75 -27.30 -23.83
CA PRO A 477 -9.44 -28.21 -24.94
C PRO A 477 -10.33 -29.46 -24.99
N ALA A 478 -11.26 -29.69 -24.06
CA ALA A 478 -12.09 -30.90 -24.03
C ALA A 478 -13.44 -30.78 -24.76
N HIS A 479 -13.88 -29.57 -25.16
CA HIS A 479 -15.24 -29.36 -25.71
C HIS A 479 -15.32 -29.21 -27.23
N THR A 480 -14.21 -29.34 -27.96
CA THR A 480 -14.21 -29.21 -29.44
C THR A 480 -13.92 -30.53 -30.18
N ARG A 481 -14.03 -31.68 -29.51
CA ARG A 481 -14.04 -33.01 -30.15
C ARG A 481 -15.21 -33.83 -29.61
N GLY A 482 -16.38 -33.64 -30.20
CA GLY A 482 -17.59 -34.36 -29.81
C GLY A 482 -18.84 -33.67 -30.36
N GLY A 483 -18.92 -33.50 -31.67
CA GLY A 483 -20.19 -33.22 -32.33
C GLY A 483 -21.08 -34.48 -32.24
N PRO A 484 -22.37 -34.35 -31.91
CA PRO A 484 -23.24 -35.51 -31.71
C PRO A 484 -23.56 -36.20 -33.04
N ALA A 485 -23.14 -37.45 -33.16
CA ALA A 485 -23.70 -38.39 -34.11
C ALA A 485 -25.08 -38.85 -33.59
N GLY A 486 -26.13 -38.69 -34.39
CA GLY A 486 -27.38 -39.41 -34.20
C GLY A 486 -28.64 -38.64 -34.57
N THR A 487 -29.04 -38.70 -35.85
CA THR A 487 -30.46 -38.65 -36.24
C THR A 487 -30.71 -39.47 -37.52
N HIS A 488 -31.49 -40.54 -37.33
CA HIS A 488 -32.32 -41.33 -38.27
C HIS A 488 -31.72 -42.44 -39.18
N PRO A 489 -32.27 -43.68 -39.10
CA PRO A 489 -32.06 -44.74 -40.10
C PRO A 489 -33.16 -44.69 -41.18
N GLY A 490 -32.78 -44.89 -42.45
CA GLY A 490 -33.69 -45.08 -43.58
C GLY A 490 -33.16 -46.17 -44.52
N PRO A 491 -33.99 -47.11 -45.01
CA PRO A 491 -33.53 -48.29 -45.74
C PRO A 491 -33.50 -48.06 -47.26
N GLY A 492 -32.49 -48.63 -47.94
CA GLY A 492 -32.41 -48.64 -49.40
C GLY A 492 -31.08 -49.23 -49.90
N ALA A 493 -31.10 -50.51 -50.28
CA ALA A 493 -30.01 -51.24 -50.95
C ALA A 493 -29.95 -50.89 -52.46
N PRO A 494 -29.15 -51.54 -53.35
CA PRO A 494 -27.93 -52.37 -53.21
C PRO A 494 -26.80 -52.04 -54.23
N THR A 495 -25.67 -52.78 -54.14
CA THR A 495 -24.70 -53.15 -55.22
C THR A 495 -23.80 -52.04 -55.83
N THR A 496 -22.52 -52.21 -56.19
CA THR A 496 -21.70 -53.36 -56.66
C THR A 496 -20.20 -52.97 -56.67
N ARG A 497 -19.28 -53.91 -56.32
CA ARG A 497 -18.03 -54.34 -57.05
C ARG A 497 -17.01 -53.25 -57.55
N ILE A 498 -15.66 -53.33 -57.52
CA ILE A 498 -14.61 -54.38 -57.62
C ILE A 498 -13.26 -53.80 -57.12
N PRO A 499 -12.32 -54.58 -56.54
CA PRO A 499 -10.93 -54.20 -56.28
C PRO A 499 -9.90 -54.85 -57.25
N VAL A 500 -8.86 -54.09 -57.65
CA VAL A 500 -7.58 -54.56 -58.27
C VAL A 500 -6.56 -53.41 -58.11
N GLY A 501 -5.28 -53.53 -57.76
CA GLY A 501 -4.36 -54.65 -57.60
C GLY A 501 -3.14 -54.50 -58.53
N HIS A 502 -1.92 -54.46 -57.95
CA HIS A 502 -0.57 -54.65 -58.55
C HIS A 502 0.11 -53.43 -59.24
N ALA A 503 1.43 -53.18 -59.14
CA ALA A 503 2.58 -53.97 -58.69
C ALA A 503 3.75 -53.06 -58.19
N ALA A 504 4.61 -53.64 -57.34
CA ALA A 504 5.98 -53.19 -57.00
C ALA A 504 7.00 -53.61 -58.10
N PRO A 505 8.36 -53.48 -58.05
CA PRO A 505 9.23 -53.74 -56.88
C PRO A 505 10.63 -53.02 -56.78
N SER A 506 11.34 -53.37 -55.70
CA SER A 506 12.81 -53.53 -55.57
C SER A 506 13.66 -52.27 -55.28
N ALA A 507 14.62 -52.24 -54.33
CA ALA A 507 15.47 -53.33 -53.83
C ALA A 507 15.95 -53.14 -52.36
N ALA A 508 16.07 -54.28 -51.66
CA ALA A 508 17.16 -54.77 -50.77
C ALA A 508 17.76 -53.87 -49.65
N ALA A 509 18.11 -54.34 -48.44
CA ALA A 509 18.21 -55.68 -47.86
C ALA A 509 18.51 -55.60 -46.33
N THR A 510 17.80 -56.45 -45.55
CA THR A 510 18.28 -57.31 -44.41
C THR A 510 18.77 -56.60 -43.11
N THR A 511 18.38 -56.92 -41.87
CA THR A 511 18.08 -58.22 -41.23
C THR A 511 17.30 -58.06 -39.90
N ARG A 512 16.61 -59.15 -39.58
CA ARG A 512 15.66 -59.54 -38.51
C ARG A 512 16.27 -59.72 -37.10
N ILE A 513 15.62 -60.02 -35.97
CA ILE A 513 14.28 -60.12 -35.27
C ILE A 513 14.67 -60.64 -33.81
N PRO A 514 13.80 -61.07 -32.86
CA PRO A 514 13.08 -60.40 -31.76
C PRO A 514 13.44 -60.94 -30.33
N ALA A 515 12.68 -60.58 -29.29
CA ALA A 515 11.88 -61.54 -28.50
C ALA A 515 11.23 -60.84 -27.30
N GLY A 516 9.90 -60.69 -27.31
CA GLY A 516 9.02 -61.31 -26.31
C GLY A 516 8.65 -60.30 -25.20
N GLY A 517 7.45 -60.20 -24.66
CA GLY A 517 6.18 -60.90 -24.79
C GLY A 517 5.15 -60.08 -23.99
N ALA A 518 3.86 -60.38 -24.20
CA ALA A 518 2.72 -59.58 -23.76
C ALA A 518 2.46 -59.55 -22.23
N THR A 519 1.84 -58.43 -21.82
CA THR A 519 1.03 -58.04 -20.63
C THR A 519 0.19 -59.15 -19.97
N PRO A 520 -0.27 -59.10 -18.68
CA PRO A 520 -1.07 -57.97 -18.13
C PRO A 520 -1.16 -57.73 -16.58
N GLN A 521 -1.83 -56.62 -16.22
CA GLN A 521 -2.77 -56.39 -15.09
C GLN A 521 -2.37 -56.30 -13.59
N LEU A 522 -2.87 -55.19 -13.00
CA LEU A 522 -3.56 -55.00 -11.69
C LEU A 522 -2.81 -54.94 -10.34
N ALA A 523 -3.15 -53.87 -9.61
CA ALA A 523 -3.35 -53.74 -8.15
C ALA A 523 -2.16 -53.76 -7.17
N GLY A 524 -2.22 -52.83 -6.21
CA GLY A 524 -1.63 -53.00 -4.87
C GLY A 524 -0.28 -52.32 -4.64
N SER A 525 -0.22 -51.43 -3.66
CA SER A 525 0.95 -50.71 -3.12
C SER A 525 2.15 -51.62 -2.81
N PRO A 526 3.39 -51.09 -2.70
CA PRO A 526 3.97 -51.04 -1.35
C PRO A 526 5.02 -49.95 -1.04
N ARG A 527 5.04 -49.59 0.25
CA ARG A 527 6.19 -49.47 1.19
C ARG A 527 7.28 -48.41 0.94
N ILE A 528 7.23 -47.42 1.83
CA ILE A 528 8.34 -46.56 2.26
C ILE A 528 9.37 -47.42 2.99
N PHE A 529 10.63 -47.35 2.55
CA PHE A 529 11.79 -47.90 3.25
C PHE A 529 12.11 -47.00 4.45
N ARG A 530 12.04 -47.55 5.67
CA ARG A 530 12.75 -47.05 6.86
C ARG A 530 14.15 -47.63 6.81
N GLY A 531 15.18 -46.79 6.92
CA GLY A 531 16.51 -47.20 7.34
C GLY A 531 16.71 -46.72 8.77
N ASP A 532 16.94 -47.66 9.69
CA ASP A 532 17.30 -47.39 11.08
C ASP A 532 18.84 -47.32 11.23
N ASP A 533 19.25 -46.36 12.04
CA ASP A 533 20.33 -46.34 13.04
C ASP A 533 21.74 -46.85 12.70
N SER A 534 22.72 -45.93 12.76
CA SER A 534 23.90 -46.02 13.64
C SER A 534 24.94 -44.90 13.38
N ALA A 535 24.80 -43.74 14.04
CA ALA A 535 25.93 -42.81 14.27
C ALA A 535 25.63 -41.77 15.37
N THR A 536 25.10 -42.19 16.51
CA THR A 536 25.12 -41.40 17.75
C THR A 536 26.52 -41.51 18.38
N ARG A 537 27.41 -40.57 18.03
CA ARG A 537 28.60 -40.27 18.84
C ARG A 537 28.54 -38.84 19.34
N GLN A 538 28.16 -38.76 20.62
CA GLN A 538 28.54 -37.79 21.64
C GLN A 538 29.43 -36.63 21.17
N ILE A 539 28.87 -35.42 21.12
CA ILE A 539 29.64 -34.18 21.13
C ILE A 539 29.57 -33.62 22.57
N PRO A 540 30.70 -33.38 23.26
CA PRO A 540 30.72 -32.99 24.66
C PRO A 540 30.19 -31.57 24.89
N VAL A 541 29.30 -31.42 25.87
CA VAL A 541 28.87 -30.12 26.42
C VAL A 541 30.00 -29.56 27.30
N GLN A 542 30.66 -28.49 26.85
CA GLN A 542 31.61 -27.75 27.70
C GLN A 542 30.86 -26.97 28.79
N LYS A 543 31.16 -27.28 30.05
CA LYS A 543 30.73 -26.56 31.26
C LYS A 543 31.31 -25.13 31.28
N PRO A 544 30.55 -24.10 31.69
CA PRO A 544 31.10 -22.76 31.88
C PRO A 544 32.06 -22.72 33.08
N ARG A 545 33.30 -22.26 32.86
CA ARG A 545 34.27 -21.95 33.93
C ARG A 545 33.89 -20.61 34.57
N ILE A 546 33.54 -20.65 35.85
CA ILE A 546 33.36 -19.46 36.70
C ILE A 546 34.76 -18.97 37.12
N PHE A 547 35.14 -17.77 36.70
CA PHE A 547 36.31 -17.08 37.24
C PHE A 547 35.90 -16.35 38.53
N ARG A 548 36.49 -16.72 39.67
CA ARG A 548 36.50 -15.89 40.87
C ARG A 548 37.75 -14.99 40.85
N PRO A 549 37.64 -13.71 41.21
CA PRO A 549 38.81 -12.87 41.44
C PRO A 549 39.55 -13.32 42.72
N PRO A 550 40.89 -13.22 42.77
CA PRO A 550 41.66 -13.49 43.98
C PRO A 550 41.38 -12.40 45.02
N GLN A 551 41.23 -12.84 46.28
CA GLN A 551 41.22 -11.98 47.46
C GLN A 551 42.62 -11.38 47.64
N GLY A 552 42.68 -10.06 47.73
CA GLY A 552 43.83 -9.25 48.09
C GLY A 552 43.35 -7.87 48.47
#